data_AF-A0A0L0QNY6-F1
#
_entry.id   AF-A0A0L0QNY6-F1
#
_cell.length_a   1.000
_cell.length_b   1.000
_cell.length_c   1.000
_cell.angle_alpha   90.00
_cell.angle_beta   90.00
_cell.angle_gamma   90.00
#
_symmetry.space_group_name_H-M   'P 1'
#
loop_
_entity.id
_entity.type
_entity.pdbx_description
1 polymer ?
#
loop_
_entity_poly.entity_id
_entity_poly.type
_entity_poly.pdbx_seq_one_letter_code
_entity_poly.pdbx_strand_id
1 'polypeptide(L)'
;MDYTARIQKLQSLKNAIVSKAIHSVNDVIGFNESIDSWKGGSSQEGYCKVVNETKRLVDDIHATKDEVLTAISKRIASLEANIETQYHANKHILTANYDEDESENRSKKRRIINERNLDSTVKSRLLARI
;
A
#
# COMPACT_ATOMS: atom_id res chain seq x y z
N MET A 1 -21.98 9.81 35.16
CA MET A 1 -22.14 8.53 34.46
C MET A 1 -22.11 7.38 35.46
N ASP A 2 -23.17 6.57 35.46
CA ASP A 2 -23.26 5.32 36.22
C ASP A 2 -22.34 4.24 35.63
N TYR A 3 -22.25 3.08 36.29
CA TYR A 3 -21.39 1.98 35.86
C TYR A 3 -21.84 1.33 34.55
N THR A 4 -23.15 1.29 34.28
CA THR A 4 -23.72 0.71 33.05
C THR A 4 -23.26 1.50 31.83
N ALA A 5 -23.36 2.82 31.88
CA ALA A 5 -22.93 3.69 30.79
C ALA A 5 -21.39 3.70 30.60
N ARG A 6 -20.60 3.48 31.67
CA ARG A 6 -19.13 3.26 31.57
C ARG A 6 -18.81 1.98 30.81
N ILE A 7 -19.47 0.88 31.16
CA ILE A 7 -19.27 -0.42 30.50
C ILE A 7 -19.65 -0.34 29.02
N GLN A 8 -20.76 0.33 28.69
CA GLN A 8 -21.18 0.51 27.29
C GLN A 8 -20.14 1.29 26.48
N LYS A 9 -19.53 2.35 27.02
CA LYS A 9 -18.46 3.08 26.32
C LYS A 9 -17.23 2.20 26.05
N LEU A 10 -16.81 1.40 27.02
CA LEU A 10 -15.72 0.44 26.86
C LEU A 10 -16.07 -0.67 25.85
N GLN A 11 -17.31 -1.16 25.86
CA GLN A 11 -17.79 -2.14 24.88
C GLN A 11 -17.82 -1.57 23.46
N SER A 12 -18.23 -0.32 23.27
CA SER A 12 -18.18 0.34 21.97
C SER A 12 -16.75 0.49 21.45
N LEU A 13 -15.80 0.88 22.31
CA LEU A 13 -14.38 0.94 21.95
C LEU A 13 -13.85 -0.45 21.57
N LYS A 14 -14.13 -1.47 22.39
CA LYS A 14 -13.76 -2.87 22.11
C LYS A 14 -14.32 -3.32 20.76
N ASN A 15 -15.59 -3.05 20.48
CA ASN A 15 -16.23 -3.46 19.23
C ASN A 15 -15.61 -2.76 18.03
N ALA A 16 -15.27 -1.47 18.13
CA ALA A 16 -14.58 -0.72 17.08
C ALA A 16 -13.18 -1.29 16.78
N ILE A 17 -12.44 -1.72 17.82
CA ILE A 17 -11.16 -2.42 17.65
C ILE A 17 -11.37 -3.77 16.94
N VAL A 18 -12.30 -4.59 17.45
CA VAL A 18 -12.56 -5.96 16.92
C VAL A 18 -13.06 -5.93 15.47
N SER A 19 -13.90 -4.97 15.12
CA SER A 19 -14.42 -4.83 13.75
C SER A 19 -13.42 -4.22 12.76
N LYS A 20 -12.20 -3.85 13.20
CA LYS A 20 -11.19 -3.14 12.42
C LYS A 20 -11.71 -1.80 11.85
N ALA A 21 -12.69 -1.19 12.50
CA ALA A 21 -13.31 0.07 12.08
C ALA A 21 -12.54 1.31 12.54
N ILE A 22 -11.47 1.14 13.31
CA ILE A 22 -10.54 2.21 13.65
C ILE A 22 -9.54 2.33 12.49
N HIS A 23 -9.75 3.34 11.67
CA HIS A 23 -8.96 3.64 10.48
C HIS A 23 -8.05 4.85 10.67
N SER A 24 -8.13 5.53 11.81
CA SER A 24 -7.31 6.67 12.21
C SER A 24 -7.41 6.96 13.70
N VAL A 25 -6.47 7.76 14.22
CA VAL A 25 -6.57 8.34 15.58
C VAL A 25 -7.86 9.12 15.74
N ASN A 26 -8.36 9.77 14.68
CA ASN A 26 -9.60 10.56 14.73
C ASN A 26 -10.82 9.70 15.04
N ASP A 27 -10.83 8.42 14.67
CA ASP A 27 -11.88 7.46 15.03
C ASP A 27 -11.84 7.12 16.54
N VAL A 28 -10.66 7.27 17.15
CA VAL A 28 -10.46 7.15 18.60
C VAL A 28 -10.74 8.48 19.32
N ILE A 29 -10.55 9.64 18.67
CA ILE A 29 -10.88 10.98 19.23
C ILE A 29 -12.39 11.13 19.49
N GLY A 30 -13.26 10.42 18.75
CA GLY A 30 -14.69 10.33 19.05
C GLY A 30 -15.01 9.72 20.43
N PHE A 31 -14.04 9.08 21.08
CA PHE A 31 -14.09 8.70 22.48
C PHE A 31 -13.41 9.80 23.31
N ASN A 32 -14.21 10.64 23.98
CA ASN A 32 -13.68 11.69 24.85
C ASN A 32 -12.68 11.13 25.88
N GLU A 33 -11.53 11.77 26.00
CA GLU A 33 -10.50 11.44 27.00
C GLU A 33 -10.98 11.71 28.43
N SER A 34 -11.85 12.71 28.62
CA SER A 34 -12.55 12.96 29.88
C SER A 34 -14.06 12.81 29.70
N ILE A 35 -14.71 12.22 30.70
CA ILE A 35 -16.17 12.26 30.81
C ILE A 35 -16.46 13.02 32.09
N ASP A 36 -16.83 14.30 31.97
CA ASP A 36 -16.95 15.23 33.11
C ASP A 36 -17.94 14.75 34.21
N SER A 37 -18.83 13.82 33.87
CA SER A 37 -19.78 13.21 34.82
C SER A 37 -19.25 11.95 35.53
N TRP A 38 -17.99 11.57 35.34
CA TRP A 38 -17.38 10.39 35.97
C TRP A 38 -17.04 10.68 37.44
N LYS A 39 -17.78 10.08 38.39
CA LYS A 39 -17.46 10.17 39.82
C LYS A 39 -16.67 8.92 40.27
N GLY A 40 -15.54 9.14 40.97
CA GLY A 40 -14.61 8.10 41.47
C GLY A 40 -13.26 8.14 40.74
N GLY A 41 -12.24 8.77 41.36
CA GLY A 41 -10.98 9.17 40.71
C GLY A 41 -10.20 8.06 39.99
N SER A 42 -10.05 6.88 40.60
CA SER A 42 -9.27 5.77 40.01
C SER A 42 -9.92 5.16 38.76
N SER A 43 -11.24 5.25 38.63
CA SER A 43 -11.97 4.69 37.49
C SER A 43 -11.85 5.56 36.24
N GLN A 44 -11.79 6.88 36.43
CA GLN A 44 -11.59 7.84 35.35
C GLN A 44 -10.18 7.73 34.77
N GLU A 45 -9.15 7.72 35.64
CA GLU A 45 -7.75 7.53 35.23
C GLU A 45 -7.53 6.25 34.44
N GLY A 46 -8.17 5.14 34.84
CA GLY A 46 -8.07 3.86 34.13
C GLY A 46 -8.60 3.91 32.69
N TYR A 47 -9.71 4.61 32.45
CA TYR A 47 -10.25 4.78 31.10
C TYR A 47 -9.45 5.75 30.26
N CYS A 48 -9.03 6.89 30.82
CA CYS A 48 -8.14 7.82 30.13
C CYS A 48 -6.87 7.10 29.64
N LYS A 49 -6.28 6.26 30.50
CA LYS A 49 -5.10 5.46 30.16
C LYS A 49 -5.36 4.48 29.02
N VAL A 50 -6.50 3.78 29.03
CA VAL A 50 -6.88 2.84 27.95
C VAL A 50 -7.09 3.57 26.63
N VAL A 51 -7.78 4.71 26.63
CA VAL A 51 -7.98 5.53 25.42
C VAL A 51 -6.65 6.03 24.88
N ASN A 52 -5.79 6.60 25.73
CA ASN A 52 -4.49 7.13 25.31
C ASN A 52 -3.55 6.05 24.78
N GLU A 53 -3.50 4.88 25.43
CA GLU A 53 -2.71 3.75 24.94
C GLU A 53 -3.26 3.23 23.60
N THR A 54 -4.58 3.20 23.43
CA THR A 54 -5.20 2.82 22.15
C THR A 54 -4.84 3.81 21.05
N LYS A 55 -4.86 5.13 21.32
CA LYS A 55 -4.42 6.15 20.36
C LYS A 55 -2.96 5.94 19.95
N ARG A 56 -2.08 5.78 20.94
CA ARG A 56 -0.64 5.54 20.72
C ARG A 56 -0.39 4.31 19.84
N LEU A 57 -1.07 3.21 20.12
CA LEU A 57 -0.94 1.98 19.33
C LEU A 57 -1.50 2.15 17.90
N VAL A 58 -2.59 2.88 17.71
CA VAL A 58 -3.14 3.19 16.39
C VAL A 58 -2.16 4.03 15.58
N ASP A 59 -1.55 5.04 16.21
CA ASP A 59 -0.48 5.86 15.60
C ASP A 59 0.73 4.99 15.19
N ASP A 60 1.21 4.12 16.08
CA ASP A 60 2.34 3.23 15.79
C ASP A 60 2.03 2.28 14.60
N ILE A 61 0.81 1.74 14.55
CA ILE A 61 0.35 0.88 13.44
C ILE A 61 0.31 1.67 12.13
N HIS A 62 -0.16 2.92 12.17
CA HIS A 62 -0.23 3.79 11.01
C HIS A 62 1.15 4.17 10.48
N ALA A 63 2.07 4.56 11.37
CA ALA A 63 3.45 4.83 11.01
C ALA A 63 4.10 3.60 10.33
N THR A 64 3.92 2.42 10.93
CA THR A 64 4.41 1.16 10.35
C THR A 64 3.80 0.88 8.97
N LYS A 65 2.49 1.12 8.80
CA LYS A 65 1.80 0.95 7.52
C LYS A 65 2.39 1.89 6.46
N ASP A 66 2.60 3.16 6.79
CA ASP A 66 3.14 4.16 5.86
C ASP A 66 4.57 3.84 5.45
N GLU A 67 5.40 3.34 6.38
CA GLU A 67 6.75 2.84 6.08
C GLU A 67 6.72 1.67 5.08
N VAL A 68 5.85 0.68 5.31
CA VAL A 68 5.68 -0.48 4.41
C VAL A 68 5.19 -0.02 3.03
N LEU A 69 4.18 0.85 2.97
CA LEU A 69 3.68 1.39 1.70
C LEU A 69 4.74 2.18 0.95
N THR A 70 5.57 2.95 1.66
CA THR A 70 6.70 3.67 1.09
C THR A 70 7.73 2.71 0.50
N ALA A 71 8.06 1.62 1.21
CA ALA A 71 9.00 0.60 0.74
C ALA A 71 8.47 -0.12 -0.52
N ILE A 72 7.19 -0.49 -0.53
CA ILE A 72 6.52 -1.08 -1.70
C ILE A 72 6.56 -0.11 -2.89
N SER A 73 6.20 1.16 -2.68
CA SER A 73 6.21 2.18 -3.74
C SER A 73 7.60 2.37 -4.34
N LYS A 74 8.66 2.40 -3.50
CA LYS A 74 10.06 2.44 -3.97
C LYS A 74 10.41 1.22 -4.82
N ARG A 75 9.96 0.02 -4.42
CA ARG A 75 10.21 -1.21 -5.18
C ARG A 75 9.50 -1.20 -6.53
N ILE A 76 8.26 -0.74 -6.59
CA ILE A 76 7.49 -0.58 -7.83
C ILE A 76 8.24 0.36 -8.78
N ALA A 77 8.60 1.57 -8.32
CA ALA A 77 9.31 2.55 -9.14
C ALA A 77 10.64 2.00 -9.69
N SER A 78 11.38 1.23 -8.90
CA SER A 78 12.61 0.57 -9.35
C SER A 78 12.37 -0.46 -10.45
N LEU A 79 11.31 -1.27 -10.33
CA LEU A 79 10.94 -2.25 -11.36
C LEU A 79 10.49 -1.56 -12.65
N GLU A 80 9.68 -0.50 -12.56
CA GLU A 80 9.25 0.30 -13.70
C GLU A 80 10.43 0.94 -14.45
N ALA A 81 11.38 1.52 -13.71
CA ALA A 81 12.61 2.09 -14.28
C ALA A 81 13.48 1.05 -14.99
N ASN A 82 13.58 -0.16 -14.42
CA ASN A 82 14.30 -1.28 -15.04
C ASN A 82 13.64 -1.75 -16.34
N ILE A 83 12.30 -1.85 -16.35
CA ILE A 83 11.53 -2.17 -17.55
C ILE A 83 11.79 -1.11 -18.62
N GLU A 84 11.73 0.18 -18.28
CA GLU A 84 11.92 1.25 -19.26
C GLU A 84 13.36 1.31 -19.80
N THR A 85 14.34 1.10 -18.93
CA THR A 85 15.76 1.04 -19.33
C THR A 85 16.01 -0.12 -20.30
N GLN A 86 15.53 -1.32 -19.97
CA GLN A 86 15.63 -2.46 -20.88
C GLN A 86 14.87 -2.20 -22.19
N TYR A 87 13.66 -1.63 -22.12
CA TYR A 87 12.90 -1.28 -23.31
C TYR A 87 13.66 -0.31 -24.22
N HIS A 88 14.17 0.80 -23.68
CA HIS A 88 14.94 1.79 -24.43
C HIS A 88 16.25 1.24 -24.99
N ALA A 89 16.94 0.36 -24.27
CA ALA A 89 18.14 -0.30 -24.77
C ALA A 89 17.86 -1.21 -25.98
N ASN A 90 16.63 -1.73 -26.11
CA ASN A 90 16.26 -2.73 -27.12
C ASN A 90 15.31 -2.22 -28.22
N LYS A 91 14.71 -1.04 -28.08
CA LYS A 91 13.72 -0.50 -29.04
C LYS A 91 14.28 -0.33 -30.47
N HIS A 92 15.61 -0.24 -30.63
CA HIS A 92 16.27 -0.17 -31.94
C HIS A 92 15.96 -1.37 -32.84
N ILE A 93 15.61 -2.53 -32.28
CA ILE A 93 15.20 -3.71 -33.06
C ILE A 93 13.96 -3.41 -33.90
N LEU A 94 13.06 -2.54 -33.43
CA LEU A 94 11.83 -2.20 -34.13
C LEU A 94 12.09 -1.44 -35.43
N THR A 95 13.17 -0.64 -35.47
CA THR A 95 13.53 0.21 -36.60
C THR A 95 14.61 -0.40 -37.51
N ALA A 96 15.21 -1.52 -37.12
CA ALA A 96 16.20 -2.21 -37.94
C ALA A 96 15.55 -2.84 -39.18
N ASN A 97 16.25 -2.86 -40.32
CA ASN A 97 15.87 -3.61 -41.51
C ASN A 97 16.84 -4.78 -41.70
N TYR A 98 16.30 -5.98 -41.68
CA TYR A 98 17.04 -7.24 -41.80
C TYR A 98 16.80 -7.97 -43.13
N ASP A 99 15.76 -7.58 -43.86
CA ASP A 99 15.40 -8.04 -45.21
C ASP A 99 14.77 -6.89 -46.00
N GLU A 100 14.75 -7.08 -47.32
CA GLU A 100 14.02 -6.22 -48.25
C GLU A 100 12.50 -6.50 -48.22
N ASP A 101 12.09 -7.76 -47.99
CA ASP A 101 10.67 -8.12 -47.83
C ASP A 101 10.15 -7.75 -46.42
N GLU A 102 9.04 -7.02 -46.37
CA GLU A 102 8.46 -6.52 -45.12
C GLU A 102 7.93 -7.64 -44.20
N SER A 103 7.40 -8.73 -44.77
CA SER A 103 6.91 -9.89 -44.02
C SER A 103 8.06 -10.67 -43.40
N GLU A 104 9.14 -10.89 -44.17
CA GLU A 104 10.36 -11.54 -43.67
C GLU A 104 11.05 -10.69 -42.60
N ASN A 105 11.13 -9.38 -42.81
CA ASN A 105 11.70 -8.44 -41.85
C ASN A 105 10.92 -8.44 -40.52
N ARG A 106 9.57 -8.44 -40.56
CA ARG A 106 8.73 -8.59 -39.35
C ARG A 106 8.98 -9.91 -38.64
N SER A 107 9.09 -11.01 -39.39
CA SER A 107 9.36 -12.34 -38.84
C SER A 107 10.73 -12.42 -38.15
N LYS A 108 11.77 -11.83 -38.77
CA LYS A 108 13.10 -11.72 -38.16
C LYS A 108 13.09 -10.87 -36.88
N LYS A 109 12.40 -9.72 -36.87
CA LYS A 109 12.25 -8.89 -35.66
C LYS A 109 11.62 -9.67 -34.50
N ARG A 110 10.53 -10.40 -34.77
CA ARG A 110 9.85 -11.26 -33.78
C ARG A 110 10.79 -12.32 -33.22
N ARG A 111 11.54 -13.00 -34.10
CA ARG A 111 12.52 -14.02 -33.71
C ARG A 111 13.59 -13.44 -32.78
N ILE A 112 14.22 -12.33 -33.19
CA ILE A 112 15.27 -11.65 -32.41
C ILE A 112 14.77 -11.27 -31.01
N ILE A 113 13.56 -10.71 -30.90
CA ILE A 113 12.99 -10.31 -29.61
C ILE A 113 12.70 -11.53 -28.71
N ASN A 114 12.19 -12.62 -29.29
CA ASN A 114 11.92 -13.85 -28.54
C ASN A 114 13.21 -14.52 -28.03
N GLU A 115 14.26 -14.53 -28.85
CA GLU A 115 15.56 -15.14 -28.53
C GLU A 115 16.40 -14.33 -27.53
N ARG A 116 16.20 -13.02 -27.40
CA ARG A 116 16.92 -12.21 -26.41
C ARG A 116 16.53 -12.58 -24.98
N ASN A 117 17.49 -12.52 -24.06
CA ASN A 117 17.22 -12.63 -22.62
C ASN A 117 16.71 -11.28 -22.07
N LEU A 118 15.41 -11.03 -22.22
CA LEU A 118 14.71 -9.84 -21.74
C LEU A 118 13.62 -10.24 -20.77
N ASP A 119 13.28 -9.34 -19.85
CA ASP A 119 12.07 -9.49 -19.04
C ASP A 119 10.85 -9.71 -19.93
N SER A 120 9.93 -10.59 -19.50
CA SER A 120 8.74 -10.95 -20.28
C SER A 120 7.89 -9.73 -20.62
N THR A 121 7.81 -8.76 -19.70
CA THR A 121 7.06 -7.51 -19.91
C THR A 121 7.68 -6.67 -21.02
N VAL A 122 9.02 -6.59 -21.05
CA VAL A 122 9.76 -5.88 -22.09
C VAL A 122 9.60 -6.57 -23.44
N LYS A 123 9.69 -7.91 -23.48
CA LYS A 123 9.42 -8.70 -24.70
C LYS A 123 8.02 -8.42 -25.24
N SER A 124 7.00 -8.53 -24.39
CA SER A 124 5.61 -8.26 -24.78
C SER A 124 5.43 -6.83 -25.31
N ARG A 125 6.02 -5.83 -24.65
CA ARG A 125 5.99 -4.42 -25.13
C ARG A 125 6.64 -4.23 -26.49
N LEU A 126 7.76 -4.90 -26.76
CA LEU A 126 8.43 -4.83 -28.05
C LEU A 126 7.63 -5.56 -29.13
N LEU A 127 7.15 -6.78 -28.86
CA LEU A 127 6.37 -7.58 -29.81
C LEU A 127 5.04 -6.92 -30.20
N ALA A 128 4.41 -6.18 -29.29
CA ALA A 128 3.19 -5.43 -29.58
C ALA A 128 3.39 -4.29 -30.60
N ARG A 129 4.63 -3.96 -30.94
CA ARG A 129 5.00 -2.90 -31.90
C ARG A 129 5.59 -3.43 -33.21
N ILE A 130 5.50 -4.75 -33.46
CA ILE A 130 5.92 -5.40 -34.72
C ILE A 130 4.71 -5.83 -35.52
#